data_AF-A0A9I9EL89-F1
#
_entry.id   AF-A0A9I9EL89-F1
#
_cell.length_a   1.000
_cell.length_b   1.000
_cell.length_c   1.000
_cell.angle_alpha   90.00
_cell.angle_beta   90.00
_cell.angle_gamma   90.00
#
_symmetry.space_group_name_H-M   'P 1'
#
loop_
_entity.id
_entity.type
_entity.pdbx_description
1 polymer ?
#
loop_
_entity_poly.entity_id
_entity_poly.type
_entity_poly.pdbx_seq_one_letter_code
_entity_poly.pdbx_strand_id
1 'polypeptide(L)'
;MDTVPMEIVSNSKYYPFFKDCTSATDGTHVAASIPQNEQIPFRGRKTNTTCNIIYVCSLDMLFTYVISCWEGSTNDSRILP
;
A
#
# COMPACT_ATOMS: atom_id res chain seq x y z
N MET A 1 -0.26 19.91 6.03
CA MET A 1 -1.37 19.71 5.09
C MET A 1 -0.69 19.46 3.76
N ASP A 2 -0.64 18.20 3.33
CA ASP A 2 -0.02 17.84 2.06
C ASP A 2 -0.85 18.50 0.95
N THR A 3 -0.24 19.46 0.27
CA THR A 3 -0.88 20.20 -0.81
C THR A 3 -0.86 19.36 -2.07
N VAL A 4 -1.98 19.32 -2.80
CA VAL A 4 -2.03 18.68 -4.12
C VAL A 4 -0.97 19.35 -5.03
N PRO A 5 -0.07 18.58 -5.67
CA PRO A 5 0.97 19.11 -6.54
C PRO A 5 0.41 20.00 -7.64
N MET A 6 1.14 21.05 -8.02
CA MET A 6 0.69 22.01 -9.04
C MET A 6 0.43 21.35 -10.39
N GLU A 7 1.14 20.27 -10.70
CA GLU A 7 0.98 19.45 -11.90
C GLU A 7 -0.43 18.84 -12.01
N ILE A 8 -1.02 18.51 -10.86
CA ILE A 8 -2.38 17.97 -10.78
C ILE A 8 -3.41 19.12 -10.77
N VAL A 9 -3.16 20.17 -9.99
CA VAL A 9 -4.08 21.33 -9.87
C VAL A 9 -4.22 22.07 -11.20
N SER A 10 -3.14 22.22 -11.96
CA SER A 10 -3.13 22.89 -13.26
C SER A 10 -3.78 22.07 -14.38
N ASN A 11 -4.01 20.78 -14.17
CA ASN A 11 -4.55 19.87 -15.16
C ASN A 11 -6.05 19.62 -14.93
N SER A 12 -6.91 20.30 -15.70
CA SER A 12 -8.37 20.17 -15.59
C SER A 12 -8.91 18.75 -15.81
N LYS A 13 -8.14 17.87 -16.47
CA LYS A 13 -8.50 16.46 -16.65
C LYS A 13 -8.28 15.64 -15.38
N TYR A 14 -7.20 15.91 -14.63
CA TYR A 14 -6.84 15.12 -13.45
C TYR A 14 -7.36 15.71 -12.15
N TYR A 15 -7.42 17.04 -12.05
CA TYR A 15 -7.86 17.74 -10.84
C TYR A 15 -9.18 17.21 -10.25
N PRO A 16 -10.25 16.91 -11.01
CA PRO A 16 -11.48 16.39 -10.44
C PRO A 16 -11.33 15.05 -9.70
N PHE A 17 -10.36 14.21 -10.07
CA PHE A 17 -10.14 12.89 -9.47
C PHE A 17 -9.25 12.94 -8.23
N PHE A 18 -8.39 13.95 -8.13
CA PHE A 18 -7.41 14.11 -7.06
C PHE A 18 -7.72 15.30 -6.14
N LYS A 19 -8.84 16.00 -6.38
CA LYS A 19 -9.31 17.05 -5.49
C LYS A 19 -9.56 16.43 -4.11
N ASP A 20 -8.98 17.05 -3.07
CA ASP A 20 -9.06 16.61 -1.68
C ASP A 20 -8.38 15.25 -1.39
N CYS A 21 -7.62 14.70 -2.35
CA CYS A 21 -6.77 13.53 -2.12
C CYS A 21 -5.52 13.96 -1.33
N THR A 22 -5.21 13.27 -0.25
CA THR A 22 -4.01 13.53 0.59
C THR A 22 -2.87 12.56 0.30
N SER A 23 -3.20 11.35 -0.14
CA SER A 23 -2.25 10.25 -0.30
C SER A 23 -2.78 9.20 -1.25
N ALA A 24 -1.86 8.44 -1.86
CA ALA A 24 -2.17 7.22 -2.59
C ALA A 24 -1.74 5.99 -1.79
N THR A 25 -2.49 4.91 -1.94
CA THR A 25 -2.27 3.65 -1.21
C THR A 25 -2.22 2.51 -2.20
N ASP A 26 -1.20 1.66 -2.13
CA ASP A 26 -1.08 0.46 -2.95
C ASP A 26 -0.50 -0.71 -2.16
N GLY A 27 -0.91 -1.93 -2.52
CA GLY A 27 -0.45 -3.18 -1.93
C GLY A 27 0.56 -3.87 -2.82
N THR A 28 1.71 -4.29 -2.27
CA THR A 28 2.66 -5.14 -3.01
C THR A 28 3.07 -6.36 -2.21
N HIS A 29 3.32 -7.47 -2.90
CA HIS A 29 3.88 -8.66 -2.28
C HIS A 29 5.40 -8.57 -2.22
N VAL A 30 5.96 -8.62 -1.01
CA VAL A 30 7.40 -8.76 -0.79
C VAL A 30 7.73 -10.13 -0.22
N ALA A 31 8.95 -10.60 -0.50
CA ALA A 31 9.48 -11.78 0.14
C ALA A 31 9.63 -11.53 1.65
N ALA A 32 9.07 -12.43 2.46
CA ALA A 32 9.13 -12.31 3.91
C ALA A 32 10.19 -13.27 4.45
N SER A 33 11.13 -12.74 5.24
CA SER A 33 12.13 -13.56 5.96
C SER A 33 11.57 -13.93 7.33
N ILE A 34 10.82 -15.03 7.39
CA ILE A 34 10.11 -15.48 8.60
C ILE A 34 10.70 -16.82 9.07
N PRO A 35 10.88 -17.04 10.39
CA PRO A 35 11.26 -18.34 10.95
C PRO A 35 10.34 -19.47 10.46
N GLN A 36 10.90 -20.66 10.18
CA GLN A 36 10.17 -21.74 9.52
C GLN A 36 8.90 -22.21 10.25
N ASN A 37 8.92 -22.15 11.59
CA ASN A 37 7.78 -22.43 12.47
C ASN A 37 6.64 -21.40 12.34
N GLU A 38 6.93 -20.20 11.85
CA GLU A 38 6.01 -19.07 11.72
C GLU A 38 5.64 -18.78 10.26
N GLN A 39 6.14 -19.54 9.28
CA GLN A 39 5.86 -19.27 7.85
C GLN A 39 4.44 -19.67 7.41
N ILE A 40 3.81 -20.60 8.12
CA ILE A 40 2.51 -21.19 7.75
C ILE A 40 1.43 -20.12 7.51
N PRO A 41 1.28 -19.09 8.36
CA PRO A 41 0.27 -18.05 8.19
C PRO A 41 0.57 -17.05 7.06
N PHE A 42 1.82 -16.98 6.60
CA PHE A 42 2.31 -16.04 5.59
C PHE A 42 2.66 -16.73 4.25
N ARG A 43 2.28 -18.00 4.12
CA ARG A 43 2.52 -18.77 2.90
C ARG A 43 1.53 -18.33 1.84
N GLY A 44 2.05 -17.73 0.77
CA GLY A 44 1.24 -17.31 -0.37
C GLY A 44 0.69 -18.49 -1.17
N ARG A 45 -0.08 -18.17 -2.23
CA ARG A 45 -0.63 -19.18 -3.16
C ARG A 45 0.44 -19.98 -3.91
N LYS A 46 1.62 -19.39 -4.12
CA LYS A 46 2.83 -20.08 -4.56
C LYS A 46 3.68 -20.35 -3.32
N THR A 47 4.44 -21.44 -3.32
CA THR A 47 5.24 -21.99 -2.20
C THR A 47 6.19 -21.03 -1.47
N ASN A 48 6.29 -19.78 -1.91
CA ASN A 48 7.12 -18.75 -1.32
C ASN A 48 6.35 -18.00 -0.22
N THR A 49 7.02 -17.75 0.89
CA THR A 49 6.50 -16.91 1.98
C THR A 49 6.57 -15.44 1.52
N THR A 50 5.41 -14.86 1.24
CA THR A 50 5.29 -13.48 0.79
C THR A 50 4.25 -12.75 1.61
N CYS A 51 4.59 -11.55 2.05
CA CYS A 51 3.73 -10.68 2.82
C CYS A 51 3.24 -9.55 1.91
N ASN A 52 1.93 -9.28 1.88
CA ASN A 52 1.43 -8.06 1.29
C ASN A 52 1.79 -6.89 2.20
N ILE A 53 2.43 -5.87 1.67
CA ILE A 53 2.71 -4.64 2.38
C ILE A 53 1.96 -3.51 1.71
N ILE A 54 1.36 -2.66 2.52
CA ILE A 54 0.70 -1.46 2.04
C ILE A 54 1.65 -0.30 2.17
N TYR A 55 1.83 0.41 1.07
CA TYR A 55 2.50 1.69 1.04
C TYR A 55 1.47 2.79 0.96
N VAL A 56 1.62 3.79 1.82
CA VAL A 56 0.95 5.08 1.68
C VAL A 56 2.00 6.07 1.22
N CYS A 57 1.74 6.76 0.11
CA CYS A 57 2.59 7.82 -0.40
C CYS A 57 1.84 9.14 -0.48
N SER A 58 2.55 10.24 -0.25
CA SER A 58 2.05 11.56 -0.58
C SER A 58 1.89 11.71 -2.09
N LEU A 59 1.15 12.73 -2.52
CA LEU A 59 1.03 13.04 -3.94
C LEU A 59 2.35 13.46 -4.61
N ASP A 60 3.36 13.82 -3.81
CA ASP A 60 4.74 14.05 -4.27
C ASP A 60 5.57 12.74 -4.38
N MET A 61 4.91 11.58 -4.34
CA MET A 61 5.50 10.24 -4.42
C MET A 61 6.47 9.91 -3.28
N LEU A 62 6.38 10.58 -2.13
CA LEU A 62 7.15 10.25 -0.94
C LEU A 62 6.39 9.26 -0.08
N PHE A 63 7.03 8.17 0.35
CA PHE A 63 6.43 7.22 1.28
C PHE A 63 6.20 7.88 2.64
N THR A 64 4.94 7.97 3.06
CA THR A 64 4.55 8.51 4.37
C THR A 64 4.33 7.40 5.38
N TYR A 65 3.87 6.23 4.95
CA TYR A 65 3.68 5.08 5.82
C TYR A 65 3.88 3.75 5.10
N VAL A 66 4.35 2.75 5.84
CA VAL A 66 4.51 1.37 5.36
C VAL A 66 3.90 0.44 6.40
N ILE A 67 2.90 -0.33 6.00
CA ILE A 67 2.22 -1.31 6.85
C ILE A 67 2.66 -2.70 6.44
N SER A 68 3.23 -3.43 7.39
CA SER A 68 3.53 -4.84 7.21
C SER A 68 2.26 -5.70 7.26
N CYS A 69 2.28 -6.80 6.52
CA CYS A 69 1.20 -7.76 6.40
C CYS A 69 0.61 -8.21 7.74
N TRP A 70 -0.71 -8.41 7.76
CA TRP A 70 -1.41 -9.09 8.85
C TRP A 70 -1.34 -10.61 8.68
N GLU A 71 -1.42 -11.35 9.78
CA GLU A 71 -1.42 -12.81 9.78
C GLU A 71 -2.66 -13.38 9.06
N GLY A 72 -2.47 -14.25 8.07
CA GLY A 72 -3.55 -14.84 7.28
C GLY A 72 -3.83 -14.08 5.97
N SER A 73 -4.32 -14.82 4.97
CA SER A 73 -4.63 -14.35 3.62
C SER A 73 -5.79 -13.32 3.62
N THR A 74 -5.53 -12.12 4.14
CA THR A 74 -6.50 -11.03 4.17
C THR A 74 -6.51 -10.36 2.80
N ASN A 75 -7.67 -10.39 2.14
CA ASN A 75 -7.90 -9.70 0.89
C ASN A 75 -7.68 -8.18 1.09
N ASP A 76 -7.00 -7.54 0.15
CA ASP A 76 -6.60 -6.11 0.17
C ASP A 76 -7.75 -5.14 0.49
N SER A 77 -9.00 -5.58 0.33
CA SER A 77 -10.21 -4.84 0.68
C SER A 77 -10.47 -4.61 2.18
N ARG A 78 -9.75 -5.28 3.10
CA ARG A 78 -10.01 -5.18 4.57
C ARG A 78 -8.98 -4.37 5.36
N ILE A 79 -8.06 -3.67 4.70
CA ILE A 79 -6.90 -3.08 5.39
C ILE A 79 -7.18 -1.63 5.88
N LEU A 80 -8.37 -1.08 5.59
CA LEU A 80 -8.78 0.23 6.08
C LEU A 80 -9.81 0.09 7.21
N PRO A 81 -9.51 0.55 8.44
CA PRO A 81 -10.55 0.82 9.45
C PRO A 81 -11.43 2.02 9.06
#